data_AF-D4VJJ7-F1
#
_entry.id   AF-D4VJJ7-F1
#
_cell.length_a   1.000
_cell.length_b   1.000
_cell.length_c   1.000
_cell.angle_alpha   90.00
_cell.angle_beta   90.00
_cell.angle_gamma   90.00
#
_symmetry.space_group_name_H-M   'P 1'
#
loop_
_entity.id
_entity.type
_entity.pdbx_description
1 polymer ?
#
loop_
_entity_poly.entity_id
_entity_poly.type
_entity_poly.pdbx_seq_one_letter_code
_entity_poly.pdbx_strand_id
1 'polypeptide(L)'
;MAEPFKNMFNEQFFDLFTKDLKLVIDDFDACEFVSQVMDDEWEGRELKQRCMHITTVLRKFLPADYKEAIAKILELLDHIKKTRPDFSVIDDTKFGLTLEYGGILDNYVEQYGLDDYETSVKAIEKITQFTSCEFVAHSFIIKYPDQMMKQMLVWSKHEHWGVRRLASEGCRPRLPWAMALPNLKENPAPIIPILENLKNDPARFVRLSVANNLNDIAKDNPETVIDLVKKWKGESKEGGLDY
;
A
#
# COMPACT_ATOMS: atom_id res chain seq x y z
N MET A 1 -25.77 -2.54 -15.58
CA MET A 1 -25.15 -1.71 -14.54
C MET A 1 -23.80 -2.34 -14.21
N ALA A 2 -22.79 -1.55 -13.81
CA ALA A 2 -21.53 -2.13 -13.35
C ALA A 2 -21.75 -2.87 -12.03
N GLU A 3 -21.11 -4.03 -11.88
CA GLU A 3 -21.16 -4.84 -10.66
C GLU A 3 -20.54 -4.05 -9.48
N PRO A 4 -21.16 -4.02 -8.29
CA PRO A 4 -20.58 -3.36 -7.13
C PRO A 4 -19.20 -3.94 -6.76
N PHE A 5 -18.20 -3.09 -6.53
CA PHE A 5 -16.83 -3.54 -6.24
C PHE A 5 -16.72 -4.44 -5.00
N LYS A 6 -17.65 -4.30 -4.04
CA LYS A 6 -17.75 -5.18 -2.85
C LYS A 6 -17.97 -6.66 -3.19
N ASN A 7 -18.46 -6.96 -4.39
CA ASN A 7 -18.70 -8.33 -4.88
C ASN A 7 -17.42 -9.00 -5.44
N MET A 8 -16.26 -8.34 -5.35
CA MET A 8 -14.98 -8.96 -5.64
C MET A 8 -14.64 -10.10 -4.65
N PHE A 9 -15.17 -10.06 -3.43
CA PHE A 9 -15.03 -11.10 -2.42
C PHE A 9 -16.01 -12.25 -2.68
N ASN A 10 -15.79 -12.96 -3.79
CA ASN A 10 -16.61 -14.08 -4.25
C ASN A 10 -15.88 -15.43 -4.10
N GLU A 11 -16.50 -16.51 -4.55
CA GLU A 11 -15.94 -17.87 -4.49
C GLU A 11 -14.52 -17.95 -5.06
N GLN A 12 -14.25 -17.34 -6.22
CA GLN A 12 -12.92 -17.37 -6.84
C GLN A 12 -11.87 -16.66 -5.98
N PHE A 13 -12.25 -15.56 -5.32
CA PHE A 13 -11.37 -14.88 -4.36
C PHE A 13 -11.02 -15.80 -3.19
N PHE A 14 -12.01 -16.48 -2.58
CA PHE A 14 -11.78 -17.34 -1.43
C PHE A 14 -11.05 -18.63 -1.80
N ASP A 15 -11.33 -19.23 -2.96
CA ASP A 15 -10.60 -20.40 -3.46
C ASP A 15 -9.11 -20.09 -3.60
N LEU A 16 -8.78 -18.94 -4.21
CA LEU A 16 -7.41 -18.52 -4.40
C LEU A 16 -6.75 -18.20 -3.05
N PHE A 17 -7.42 -17.40 -2.21
CA PHE A 17 -6.85 -16.95 -0.95
C PHE A 17 -6.63 -18.11 0.02
N THR A 18 -7.62 -18.98 0.21
CA THR A 18 -7.50 -20.15 1.09
C THR A 18 -6.48 -21.16 0.60
N LYS A 19 -6.37 -21.36 -0.72
CA LYS A 19 -5.32 -22.20 -1.31
C LYS A 19 -3.91 -21.68 -0.98
N ASP A 20 -3.70 -20.37 -1.08
CA ASP A 20 -2.41 -19.77 -0.79
C ASP A 20 -2.13 -19.76 0.73
N LEU A 21 -3.14 -19.53 1.59
CA LEU A 21 -2.99 -19.62 3.06
C LEU A 21 -2.53 -21.00 3.54
N LYS A 22 -2.99 -22.09 2.91
CA LYS A 22 -2.55 -23.47 3.20
C LYS A 22 -1.07 -23.72 2.97
N LEU A 23 -0.36 -22.82 2.26
CA LEU A 23 1.07 -22.97 2.05
C LEU A 23 1.88 -22.66 3.31
N VAL A 24 1.32 -21.89 4.25
CA VAL A 24 2.07 -21.36 5.40
C VAL A 24 1.38 -21.53 6.74
N ILE A 25 0.07 -21.77 6.76
CA ILE A 25 -0.70 -22.05 7.98
C ILE A 25 -0.93 -23.56 8.06
N ASP A 26 -0.27 -24.19 9.03
CA ASP A 26 -0.43 -25.61 9.30
C ASP A 26 -1.88 -25.93 9.70
N ASP A 27 -2.40 -27.06 9.21
CA ASP A 27 -3.78 -27.53 9.47
C ASP A 27 -4.89 -26.49 9.15
N PHE A 28 -4.64 -25.58 8.20
CA PHE A 28 -5.62 -24.56 7.82
C PHE A 28 -6.92 -25.14 7.25
N ASP A 29 -8.01 -24.98 8.01
CA ASP A 29 -9.36 -25.34 7.59
C ASP A 29 -10.01 -24.21 6.77
N ALA A 30 -9.95 -24.37 5.44
CA ALA A 30 -10.55 -23.42 4.50
C ALA A 30 -12.08 -23.34 4.61
N CYS A 31 -12.74 -24.45 4.93
CA CYS A 31 -14.20 -24.48 5.05
C CYS A 31 -14.63 -23.67 6.28
N GLU A 32 -13.94 -23.88 7.40
CA GLU A 32 -14.17 -23.12 8.64
C GLU A 32 -13.80 -21.64 8.48
N PHE A 33 -12.73 -21.31 7.75
CA PHE A 33 -12.40 -19.93 7.46
C PHE A 33 -13.52 -19.22 6.67
N VAL A 34 -13.96 -19.82 5.57
CA VAL A 34 -15.00 -19.22 4.72
C VAL A 34 -16.35 -19.17 5.45
N SER A 35 -16.70 -20.18 6.25
CA SER A 35 -17.94 -20.18 7.04
C SER A 35 -17.97 -19.04 8.06
N GLN A 36 -16.83 -18.73 8.71
CA GLN A 36 -16.73 -17.60 9.64
C GLN A 36 -16.73 -16.24 8.93
N VAL A 37 -16.23 -16.15 7.70
CA VAL A 37 -16.29 -14.92 6.91
C VAL A 37 -17.72 -14.65 6.43
N MET A 38 -18.41 -15.66 5.91
CA MET A 38 -19.76 -15.57 5.35
C MET A 38 -20.83 -15.65 6.44
N ASP A 39 -20.75 -14.76 7.42
CA ASP A 39 -21.71 -14.65 8.51
C ASP A 39 -23.08 -14.10 8.06
N ASP A 40 -24.06 -14.12 8.95
CA ASP A 40 -25.42 -13.61 8.68
C ASP A 40 -25.45 -12.12 8.27
N GLU A 41 -24.39 -11.36 8.58
CA GLU A 41 -24.27 -9.94 8.24
C GLU A 41 -23.59 -9.69 6.89
N TRP A 42 -23.00 -10.71 6.25
CA TRP A 42 -22.13 -10.57 5.08
C TRP A 42 -22.76 -9.79 3.91
N GLU A 43 -24.02 -10.07 3.60
CA GLU A 43 -24.75 -9.38 2.53
C GLU A 43 -24.93 -7.88 2.80
N GLY A 44 -25.03 -7.50 4.07
CA GLY A 44 -25.14 -6.11 4.52
C GLY A 44 -23.82 -5.35 4.58
N ARG A 45 -22.66 -6.05 4.56
CA ARG A 45 -21.34 -5.41 4.65
C ARG A 45 -20.96 -4.72 3.33
N GLU A 46 -20.56 -3.46 3.42
CA GLU A 46 -19.93 -2.72 2.32
C GLU A 46 -18.44 -3.07 2.16
N LEU A 47 -17.80 -2.64 1.07
CA LEU A 47 -16.43 -3.03 0.69
C LEU A 47 -15.42 -2.98 1.85
N LYS A 48 -15.32 -1.84 2.55
CA LYS A 48 -14.37 -1.66 3.66
C LYS A 48 -14.71 -2.56 4.85
N GLN A 49 -16.00 -2.73 5.15
CA GLN A 49 -16.45 -3.62 6.21
C GLN A 49 -16.14 -5.09 5.89
N ARG A 50 -16.28 -5.51 4.63
CA ARG A 50 -15.90 -6.86 4.17
C ARG A 50 -14.41 -7.09 4.35
N CYS A 51 -13.56 -6.16 3.91
CA CYS A 51 -12.11 -6.24 4.11
C CYS A 51 -11.73 -6.36 5.59
N MET A 52 -12.28 -5.48 6.44
CA MET A 52 -12.00 -5.51 7.89
C MET A 52 -12.48 -6.80 8.56
N HIS A 53 -13.64 -7.33 8.13
CA HIS A 53 -14.20 -8.58 8.63
C HIS A 53 -13.34 -9.78 8.25
N ILE A 54 -12.98 -9.92 6.96
CA ILE A 54 -12.08 -10.98 6.49
C ILE A 54 -10.76 -10.94 7.27
N THR A 55 -10.19 -9.75 7.48
CA THR A 55 -8.96 -9.56 8.25
C THR A 55 -9.11 -10.02 9.71
N THR A 56 -10.27 -9.72 10.33
CA THR A 56 -10.58 -10.13 11.70
C THR A 56 -10.73 -11.65 11.82
N VAL A 57 -11.36 -12.30 10.84
CA VAL A 57 -11.45 -13.75 10.79
C VAL A 57 -10.07 -14.36 10.56
N LEU A 58 -9.28 -13.83 9.61
CA LEU A 58 -7.91 -14.30 9.31
C LEU A 58 -7.03 -14.31 10.56
N ARG A 59 -7.15 -13.31 11.44
CA ARG A 59 -6.40 -13.26 12.70
C ARG A 59 -6.59 -14.50 13.57
N LYS A 60 -7.76 -15.16 13.52
CA LYS A 60 -8.03 -16.37 14.30
C LYS A 60 -7.28 -17.59 13.79
N PHE A 61 -6.86 -17.57 12.52
CA PHE A 61 -6.13 -18.65 11.86
C PHE A 61 -4.62 -18.41 11.81
N LEU A 62 -4.18 -17.19 12.11
CA LEU A 62 -2.76 -16.84 12.27
C LEU A 62 -2.31 -17.03 13.73
N PRO A 63 -0.98 -17.13 13.98
CA PRO A 63 -0.43 -17.06 15.32
C PRO A 63 -0.98 -15.87 16.13
N ALA A 64 -1.19 -16.07 17.42
CA ALA A 64 -1.71 -15.02 18.30
C ALA A 64 -0.70 -13.88 18.51
N ASP A 65 0.60 -14.20 18.48
CA ASP A 65 1.67 -13.20 18.49
C ASP A 65 1.75 -12.48 17.14
N TYR A 66 1.79 -11.15 17.18
CA TYR A 66 1.78 -10.33 15.98
C TYR A 66 3.02 -10.55 15.10
N LYS A 67 4.21 -10.73 15.69
CA LYS A 67 5.44 -10.92 14.92
C LYS A 67 5.44 -12.27 14.22
N GLU A 68 4.96 -13.31 14.88
CA GLU A 68 4.77 -14.62 14.28
C GLU A 68 3.71 -14.59 13.16
N ALA A 69 2.61 -13.87 13.35
CA ALA A 69 1.61 -13.68 12.30
C ALA A 69 2.17 -12.95 11.07
N ILE A 70 2.95 -11.88 11.27
CA ILE A 70 3.64 -11.21 10.17
C ILE A 70 4.66 -12.13 9.51
N ALA A 71 5.40 -12.95 10.26
CA ALA A 71 6.32 -13.92 9.67
C ALA A 71 5.60 -14.88 8.71
N LYS A 72 4.39 -15.36 9.06
CA LYS A 72 3.55 -16.17 8.17
C LYS A 72 3.06 -15.41 6.94
N ILE A 73 2.67 -14.15 7.08
CA ILE A 73 2.28 -13.31 5.93
C ILE A 73 3.48 -13.08 4.99
N LEU A 74 4.68 -12.86 5.52
CA LEU A 74 5.88 -12.69 4.71
C LEU A 74 6.28 -13.99 4.00
N GLU A 75 6.19 -15.13 4.70
CA GLU A 75 6.39 -16.47 4.14
C GLU A 75 5.43 -16.72 2.96
N LEU A 76 4.15 -16.35 3.13
CA LEU A 76 3.11 -16.45 2.10
C LEU A 76 3.51 -15.67 0.84
N LEU A 77 3.96 -14.42 1.01
CA LEU A 77 4.40 -13.57 -0.11
C LEU A 77 5.64 -14.13 -0.82
N ASP A 78 6.55 -14.79 -0.09
CA ASP A 78 7.69 -15.48 -0.71
C ASP A 78 7.29 -16.70 -1.52
N HIS A 79 6.22 -17.41 -1.13
CA HIS A 79 5.62 -18.46 -1.95
C HIS A 79 4.93 -17.89 -3.20
N ILE A 80 4.13 -16.83 -3.03
CA ILE A 80 3.41 -16.16 -4.13
C ILE A 80 4.38 -15.63 -5.19
N LYS A 81 5.50 -15.02 -4.77
CA LYS A 81 6.52 -14.51 -5.69
C LYS A 81 7.07 -15.58 -6.64
N LYS A 82 7.06 -16.86 -6.24
CA LYS A 82 7.56 -17.98 -7.05
C LYS A 82 6.53 -18.52 -8.04
N THR A 83 5.24 -18.31 -7.77
CA THR A 83 4.14 -18.94 -8.51
C THR A 83 3.32 -17.97 -9.35
N ARG A 84 3.52 -16.66 -9.17
CA ARG A 84 2.76 -15.60 -9.82
C ARG A 84 3.63 -14.71 -10.73
N PRO A 85 3.01 -13.86 -11.57
CA PRO A 85 3.76 -12.90 -12.39
C PRO A 85 4.72 -12.07 -11.53
N ASP A 86 5.85 -11.71 -12.13
CA ASP A 86 6.84 -10.87 -11.48
C ASP A 86 6.31 -9.43 -11.36
N PHE A 87 5.79 -9.09 -10.18
CA PHE A 87 5.27 -7.76 -9.85
C PHE A 87 6.33 -6.65 -9.92
N SER A 88 7.62 -6.99 -10.00
CA SER A 88 8.70 -6.03 -10.17
C SER A 88 8.86 -5.52 -11.61
N VAL A 89 8.25 -6.20 -12.58
CA VAL A 89 8.26 -5.79 -13.98
C VAL A 89 7.43 -4.52 -14.14
N ILE A 90 8.04 -3.49 -14.73
CA ILE A 90 7.37 -2.22 -15.04
C ILE A 90 6.57 -2.40 -16.34
N ASP A 91 5.25 -2.32 -16.23
CA ASP A 91 4.32 -2.17 -17.35
C ASP A 91 3.66 -0.80 -17.25
N ASP A 92 3.99 0.12 -18.16
CA ASP A 92 3.42 1.48 -18.14
C ASP A 92 1.96 1.53 -18.64
N THR A 93 1.44 0.43 -19.21
CA THR A 93 0.08 0.33 -19.76
C THR A 93 -0.94 -0.15 -18.74
N LYS A 94 -0.51 -0.93 -17.73
CA LYS A 94 -1.39 -1.53 -16.71
C LYS A 94 -0.76 -1.43 -15.34
N PHE A 95 -1.57 -1.08 -14.33
CA PHE A 95 -1.08 -1.08 -12.96
C PHE A 95 -0.82 -2.52 -12.51
N GLY A 96 0.43 -2.85 -12.21
CA GLY A 96 0.86 -4.23 -11.99
C GLY A 96 0.69 -4.78 -10.57
N LEU A 97 0.44 -3.93 -9.55
CA LEU A 97 0.34 -4.36 -8.14
C LEU A 97 -1.10 -4.81 -7.81
N THR A 98 -1.48 -5.99 -8.29
CA THR A 98 -2.88 -6.44 -8.30
C THR A 98 -3.14 -7.74 -7.53
N LEU A 99 -2.31 -8.09 -6.52
CA LEU A 99 -2.61 -9.24 -5.67
C LEU A 99 -3.98 -9.07 -5.02
N GLU A 100 -4.91 -9.98 -5.31
CA GLU A 100 -6.35 -9.80 -5.09
C GLU A 100 -6.72 -9.66 -3.61
N TYR A 101 -6.05 -10.44 -2.75
CA TYR A 101 -6.19 -10.39 -1.30
C TYR A 101 -5.13 -9.50 -0.63
N GLY A 102 -4.32 -8.76 -1.40
CA GLY A 102 -3.32 -7.85 -0.85
C GLY A 102 -3.93 -6.82 0.11
N GLY A 103 -5.16 -6.36 -0.19
CA GLY A 103 -5.95 -5.47 0.66
C GLY A 103 -6.42 -6.07 2.00
N ILE A 104 -6.28 -7.38 2.20
CA ILE A 104 -6.50 -8.04 3.49
C ILE A 104 -5.21 -8.05 4.30
N LEU A 105 -4.08 -8.29 3.62
CA LEU A 105 -2.75 -8.35 4.26
C LEU A 105 -2.31 -6.98 4.77
N ASP A 106 -2.53 -5.92 3.99
CA ASP A 106 -2.22 -4.56 4.41
C ASP A 106 -3.12 -4.12 5.59
N ASN A 107 -4.41 -4.44 5.55
CA ASN A 107 -5.36 -4.13 6.60
C ASN A 107 -5.05 -4.89 7.89
N TYR A 108 -4.47 -6.09 7.81
CA TYR A 108 -3.97 -6.80 8.99
C TYR A 108 -2.89 -5.99 9.72
N VAL A 109 -1.95 -5.40 8.98
CA VAL A 109 -0.91 -4.53 9.55
C VAL A 109 -1.54 -3.27 10.15
N GLU A 110 -2.52 -2.66 9.47
CA GLU A 110 -3.21 -1.48 9.99
C GLU A 110 -3.97 -1.75 11.29
N GLN A 111 -4.72 -2.85 11.37
CA GLN A 111 -5.55 -3.18 12.54
C GLN A 111 -4.72 -3.61 13.76
N TYR A 112 -3.61 -4.31 13.56
CA TYR A 112 -2.92 -5.01 14.65
C TYR A 112 -1.45 -4.61 14.84
N GLY A 113 -0.84 -3.92 13.86
CA GLY A 113 0.60 -3.62 13.86
C GLY A 113 0.99 -2.24 14.39
N LEU A 114 0.01 -1.36 14.65
CA LEU A 114 0.30 0.04 14.92
C LEU A 114 1.21 0.27 16.15
N ASP A 115 1.25 -0.67 17.11
CA ASP A 115 2.13 -0.63 18.30
C ASP A 115 3.51 -1.29 18.10
N ASP A 116 3.77 -1.95 16.98
CA ASP A 116 5.06 -2.57 16.64
C ASP A 116 5.57 -2.03 15.30
N TYR A 117 6.21 -0.86 15.35
CA TYR A 117 6.71 -0.14 14.18
C TYR A 117 7.68 -0.98 13.34
N GLU A 118 8.68 -1.60 13.96
CA GLU A 118 9.77 -2.27 13.24
C GLU A 118 9.27 -3.47 12.44
N THR A 119 8.40 -4.28 13.05
CA THR A 119 7.80 -5.43 12.36
C THR A 119 6.85 -4.98 11.25
N SER A 120 6.01 -3.98 11.55
CA SER A 120 5.00 -3.49 10.60
C SER A 120 5.60 -2.83 9.37
N VAL A 121 6.66 -2.03 9.53
CA VAL A 121 7.30 -1.35 8.41
C VAL A 121 7.93 -2.34 7.43
N LYS A 122 8.55 -3.42 7.94
CA LYS A 122 9.03 -4.54 7.10
C LYS A 122 7.89 -5.24 6.37
N ALA A 123 6.76 -5.44 7.05
CA ALA A 123 5.56 -6.00 6.43
C ALA A 123 5.03 -5.11 5.30
N ILE A 124 4.88 -3.80 5.55
CA ILE A 124 4.43 -2.82 4.57
C ILE A 124 5.33 -2.82 3.34
N GLU A 125 6.65 -2.79 3.53
CA GLU A 125 7.63 -2.83 2.44
C GLU A 125 7.48 -4.07 1.55
N LYS A 126 7.21 -5.23 2.15
CA LYS A 126 7.04 -6.48 1.40
C LYS A 126 5.67 -6.55 0.74
N ILE A 127 4.59 -6.28 1.47
CA ILE A 127 3.21 -6.35 0.98
C ILE A 127 3.01 -5.40 -0.21
N THR A 128 3.56 -4.18 -0.12
CA THR A 128 3.41 -3.19 -1.20
C THR A 128 4.13 -3.55 -2.51
N GLN A 129 4.90 -4.65 -2.54
CA GLN A 129 5.48 -5.18 -3.77
C GLN A 129 4.46 -6.00 -4.58
N PHE A 130 3.34 -6.38 -3.97
CA PHE A 130 2.28 -7.19 -4.59
C PHE A 130 0.95 -6.43 -4.71
N THR A 131 0.76 -5.43 -3.85
CA THR A 131 -0.42 -4.55 -3.79
C THR A 131 0.01 -3.13 -3.41
N SER A 132 -0.90 -2.23 -3.06
CA SER A 132 -0.56 -0.92 -2.50
C SER A 132 -0.88 -0.84 -1.02
N CYS A 133 0.11 -0.47 -0.19
CA CYS A 133 -0.11 -0.16 1.23
C CYS A 133 -0.33 1.34 1.50
N GLU A 134 -0.82 2.10 0.51
CA GLU A 134 -0.95 3.57 0.60
C GLU A 134 -1.84 4.03 1.75
N PHE A 135 -2.89 3.29 2.10
CA PHE A 135 -3.78 3.65 3.21
C PHE A 135 -3.14 3.36 4.58
N VAL A 136 -2.50 2.19 4.70
CA VAL A 136 -1.81 1.78 5.93
C VAL A 136 -0.71 2.76 6.31
N ALA A 137 0.04 3.26 5.31
CA ALA A 137 1.10 4.24 5.51
C ALA A 137 0.62 5.49 6.28
N HIS A 138 -0.61 5.96 6.06
CA HIS A 138 -1.14 7.14 6.74
C HIS A 138 -1.26 6.92 8.25
N SER A 139 -1.76 5.75 8.67
CA SER A 139 -1.87 5.39 10.09
C SER A 139 -0.51 5.41 10.80
N PHE A 140 0.55 4.95 10.12
CA PHE A 140 1.92 4.99 10.64
C PHE A 140 2.55 6.39 10.58
N ILE A 141 2.28 7.21 9.57
CA ILE A 141 2.75 8.61 9.52
C ILE A 141 2.11 9.43 10.65
N ILE A 142 0.83 9.20 10.95
CA ILE A 142 0.14 9.91 12.05
C ILE A 142 0.78 9.56 13.39
N LYS A 143 1.07 8.29 13.64
CA LYS A 143 1.62 7.85 14.93
C LYS A 143 3.13 8.06 15.06
N TYR A 144 3.88 7.88 13.98
CA TYR A 144 5.34 7.92 13.93
C TYR A 144 5.85 8.86 12.83
N PRO A 145 5.49 10.16 12.84
CA PRO A 145 5.73 11.06 11.71
C PRO A 145 7.20 11.12 11.29
N ASP A 146 8.11 11.31 12.25
CA ASP A 146 9.54 11.44 11.95
C ASP A 146 10.15 10.13 11.47
N GLN A 147 9.82 9.00 12.11
CA GLN A 147 10.38 7.70 11.76
C GLN A 147 9.85 7.25 10.39
N MET A 148 8.54 7.37 10.19
CA MET A 148 7.89 6.94 8.95
C MET A 148 8.32 7.82 7.76
N MET A 149 8.44 9.14 7.91
CA MET A 149 8.93 9.99 6.80
C MET A 149 10.41 9.73 6.47
N LYS A 150 11.26 9.39 7.47
CA LYS A 150 12.63 8.91 7.20
C LYS A 150 12.60 7.60 6.40
N GLN A 151 11.71 6.68 6.74
CA GLN A 151 11.54 5.43 6.00
C GLN A 151 11.03 5.67 4.57
N MET A 152 10.06 6.58 4.37
CA MET A 152 9.60 6.97 3.03
C MET A 152 10.75 7.51 2.17
N LEU A 153 11.63 8.32 2.76
CA LEU A 153 12.84 8.80 2.08
C LEU A 153 13.78 7.65 1.67
N VAL A 154 13.96 6.64 2.52
CA VAL A 154 14.71 5.42 2.16
C VAL A 154 14.02 4.68 1.02
N TRP A 155 12.71 4.44 1.13
CA TRP A 155 11.92 3.72 0.13
C TRP A 155 11.85 4.42 -1.23
N SER A 156 12.02 5.74 -1.28
CA SER A 156 12.12 6.50 -2.54
C SER A 156 13.31 6.07 -3.41
N LYS A 157 14.27 5.32 -2.87
CA LYS A 157 15.44 4.78 -3.60
C LYS A 157 15.42 3.26 -3.74
N HIS A 158 14.30 2.61 -3.39
CA HIS A 158 14.19 1.15 -3.40
C HIS A 158 14.21 0.58 -4.83
N GLU A 159 14.73 -0.64 -5.00
CA GLU A 159 14.82 -1.30 -6.31
C GLU A 159 13.43 -1.58 -6.93
N HIS A 160 12.47 -1.98 -6.11
CA HIS A 160 11.10 -2.27 -6.52
C HIS A 160 10.29 -0.99 -6.74
N TRP A 161 9.73 -0.84 -7.94
CA TRP A 161 8.97 0.36 -8.31
C TRP A 161 7.73 0.58 -7.44
N GLY A 162 7.07 -0.49 -6.98
CA GLY A 162 5.92 -0.39 -6.07
C GLY A 162 6.26 0.24 -4.71
N VAL A 163 7.46 -0.03 -4.18
CA VAL A 163 7.95 0.56 -2.91
C VAL A 163 8.28 2.05 -3.11
N ARG A 164 8.91 2.40 -4.24
CA ARG A 164 9.14 3.80 -4.62
C ARG A 164 7.83 4.55 -4.82
N ARG A 165 6.84 3.92 -5.45
CA ARG A 165 5.49 4.48 -5.61
C ARG A 165 4.84 4.71 -4.25
N LEU A 166 4.93 3.76 -3.32
CA LEU A 166 4.43 3.94 -1.94
C LEU A 166 5.10 5.13 -1.24
N ALA A 167 6.41 5.32 -1.41
CA ALA A 167 7.12 6.46 -0.80
C ALA A 167 6.50 7.81 -1.16
N SER A 168 6.09 7.99 -2.42
CA SER A 168 5.37 9.18 -2.88
C SER A 168 3.89 9.14 -2.53
N GLU A 169 3.20 8.03 -2.78
CA GLU A 169 1.73 7.94 -2.67
C GLU A 169 1.26 7.94 -1.21
N GLY A 170 1.92 7.15 -0.36
CA GLY A 170 1.53 6.94 1.03
C GLY A 170 1.82 8.13 1.95
N CYS A 171 2.50 9.17 1.46
CA CYS A 171 2.68 10.44 2.17
C CYS A 171 1.90 11.61 1.54
N ARG A 172 0.99 11.34 0.59
CA ARG A 172 0.16 12.38 -0.04
C ARG A 172 -0.71 13.06 1.02
N PRO A 173 -0.63 14.40 1.19
CA PRO A 173 -1.38 15.11 2.23
C PRO A 173 -2.90 14.99 2.10
N ARG A 174 -3.39 14.74 0.87
CA ARG A 174 -4.80 14.69 0.48
C ARG A 174 -5.15 13.44 -0.34
N LEU A 175 -4.52 12.30 -0.03
CA LEU A 175 -4.84 11.03 -0.67
C LEU A 175 -6.36 10.73 -0.56
N PRO A 176 -7.06 10.48 -1.68
CA PRO A 176 -8.47 10.10 -1.65
C PRO A 176 -8.69 8.83 -0.82
N TRP A 177 -9.83 8.76 -0.11
CA TRP A 177 -10.23 7.64 0.74
C TRP A 177 -9.36 7.35 1.97
N ALA A 178 -8.17 7.95 2.07
CA ALA A 178 -7.32 7.89 3.24
C ALA A 178 -7.68 8.99 4.26
N MET A 179 -7.23 8.82 5.50
CA MET A 179 -7.21 9.91 6.48
C MET A 179 -6.28 11.02 5.98
N ALA A 180 -6.67 12.28 6.12
CA ALA A 180 -5.78 13.38 5.80
C ALA A 180 -4.51 13.35 6.68
N LEU A 181 -3.42 13.95 6.18
CA LEU A 181 -2.19 14.16 6.96
C LEU A 181 -2.02 15.67 7.21
N PRO A 182 -2.67 16.26 8.24
CA PRO A 182 -2.69 17.71 8.45
C PRO A 182 -1.28 18.32 8.56
N ASN A 183 -0.37 17.65 9.26
CA ASN A 183 1.01 18.13 9.43
C ASN A 183 1.74 18.27 8.09
N LEU A 184 1.48 17.39 7.13
CA LEU A 184 2.07 17.44 5.79
C LEU A 184 1.33 18.41 4.84
N LYS A 185 0.07 18.73 5.14
CA LYS A 185 -0.63 19.84 4.47
C LYS A 185 -0.07 21.20 4.92
N GLU A 186 0.19 21.34 6.21
CA GLU A 186 0.75 22.57 6.79
C GLU A 186 2.22 22.75 6.38
N ASN A 187 3.01 21.69 6.41
CA ASN A 187 4.41 21.73 6.05
C ASN A 187 4.81 20.55 5.15
N PRO A 188 4.92 20.76 3.82
CA PRO A 188 5.28 19.71 2.88
C PRO A 188 6.80 19.42 2.84
N ALA A 189 7.63 20.13 3.61
CA ALA A 189 9.09 19.98 3.58
C ALA A 189 9.59 18.52 3.72
N PRO A 190 8.98 17.64 4.55
CA PRO A 190 9.40 16.24 4.63
C PRO A 190 9.16 15.43 3.34
N ILE A 191 8.22 15.86 2.50
CA ILE A 191 7.86 15.18 1.25
C ILE A 191 8.84 15.54 0.12
N ILE A 192 9.35 16.79 0.11
CA ILE A 192 10.12 17.32 -1.01
C ILE A 192 11.32 16.43 -1.42
N PRO A 193 12.18 15.95 -0.50
CA PRO A 193 13.32 15.10 -0.88
C PRO A 193 12.91 13.76 -1.50
N ILE A 194 11.73 13.23 -1.16
CA ILE A 194 11.16 12.02 -1.77
C ILE A 194 10.80 12.30 -3.23
N LEU A 195 10.07 13.40 -3.49
CA LEU A 195 9.67 13.76 -4.84
C LEU A 195 10.87 14.10 -5.72
N GLU A 196 11.91 14.72 -5.16
CA GLU A 196 13.16 14.99 -5.89
C GLU A 196 13.86 13.71 -6.35
N ASN A 197 13.86 12.64 -5.54
CA ASN A 197 14.42 11.34 -5.95
C ASN A 197 13.60 10.69 -7.07
N LEU A 198 12.28 10.91 -7.09
CA LEU A 198 11.32 10.17 -7.93
C LEU A 198 10.87 10.92 -9.19
N LYS A 199 11.24 12.19 -9.36
CA LYS A 199 10.76 13.05 -10.46
C LYS A 199 10.98 12.47 -11.87
N ASN A 200 12.04 11.68 -12.05
CA ASN A 200 12.44 11.03 -13.30
C ASN A 200 12.39 9.49 -13.20
N ASP A 201 11.54 8.93 -12.33
CA ASP A 201 11.45 7.48 -12.14
C ASP A 201 11.14 6.74 -13.46
N PRO A 202 11.74 5.57 -13.75
CA PRO A 202 11.42 4.81 -14.95
C PRO A 202 9.95 4.35 -15.01
N ALA A 203 9.31 4.08 -13.87
CA ALA A 203 7.93 3.62 -13.85
C ALA A 203 6.93 4.78 -13.95
N ARG A 204 6.05 4.76 -14.95
CA ARG A 204 5.02 5.80 -15.14
C ARG A 204 4.12 5.98 -13.92
N PHE A 205 3.76 4.90 -13.23
CA PHE A 205 2.91 4.97 -12.03
C PHE A 205 3.59 5.65 -10.84
N VAL A 206 4.93 5.62 -10.77
CA VAL A 206 5.68 6.40 -9.78
C VAL A 206 5.63 7.88 -10.14
N ARG A 207 5.90 8.23 -11.41
CA ARG A 207 5.82 9.63 -11.88
C ARG A 207 4.41 10.23 -11.70
N LEU A 208 3.36 9.45 -11.95
CA LEU A 208 1.97 9.86 -11.71
C LEU A 208 1.70 10.13 -10.23
N SER A 209 2.24 9.30 -9.34
CA SER A 209 2.16 9.54 -7.89
C SER A 209 2.83 10.86 -7.50
N VAL A 210 4.02 11.14 -8.05
CA VAL A 210 4.73 12.41 -7.82
C VAL A 210 3.89 13.60 -8.26
N ALA A 211 3.33 13.55 -9.48
CA ALA A 211 2.46 14.60 -9.99
C ALA A 211 1.22 14.81 -9.11
N ASN A 212 0.57 13.73 -8.65
CA ASN A 212 -0.57 13.81 -7.75
C ASN A 212 -0.20 14.38 -6.38
N ASN A 213 0.98 14.05 -5.86
CA ASN A 213 1.47 14.61 -4.59
C ASN A 213 1.74 16.12 -4.73
N LEU A 214 2.40 16.55 -5.82
CA LEU A 214 2.56 17.98 -6.13
C LEU A 214 1.22 18.71 -6.23
N ASN A 215 0.22 18.11 -6.90
CA ASN A 215 -1.14 18.66 -6.97
C ASN A 215 -1.82 18.79 -5.61
N ASP A 216 -1.54 17.86 -4.69
CA ASP A 216 -2.06 17.94 -3.32
C ASP A 216 -1.36 19.03 -2.51
N ILE A 217 -0.04 19.16 -2.64
CA ILE A 217 0.75 20.23 -2.00
C ILE A 217 0.30 21.61 -2.52
N ALA A 218 0.08 21.76 -3.83
CA ALA A 218 -0.30 23.04 -4.44
C ALA A 218 -1.62 23.63 -3.91
N LYS A 219 -2.50 22.79 -3.34
CA LYS A 219 -3.78 23.24 -2.75
C LYS A 219 -3.59 24.07 -1.48
N ASP A 220 -2.50 23.85 -0.75
CA ASP A 220 -2.20 24.52 0.53
C ASP A 220 -0.88 25.33 0.48
N ASN A 221 0.09 24.90 -0.35
CA ASN A 221 1.44 25.46 -0.46
C ASN A 221 1.84 25.69 -1.94
N PRO A 222 1.12 26.54 -2.69
CA PRO A 222 1.36 26.74 -4.12
C PRO A 222 2.78 27.25 -4.43
N GLU A 223 3.32 28.17 -3.63
CA GLU A 223 4.66 28.73 -3.84
C GLU A 223 5.76 27.66 -3.72
N THR A 224 5.61 26.69 -2.80
CA THR A 224 6.56 25.57 -2.69
C THR A 224 6.64 24.76 -3.98
N VAL A 225 5.50 24.49 -4.63
CA VAL A 225 5.46 23.76 -5.90
C VAL A 225 6.03 24.59 -7.03
N ILE A 226 5.69 25.88 -7.09
CA ILE A 226 6.21 26.82 -8.10
C ILE A 226 7.75 26.86 -8.04
N ASP A 227 8.32 27.01 -6.85
CA ASP A 227 9.77 27.09 -6.66
C ASP A 227 10.47 25.77 -6.99
N LEU A 228 9.87 24.65 -6.60
CA LEU A 228 10.40 23.31 -6.91
C LEU A 228 10.43 23.06 -8.43
N VAL A 229 9.34 23.39 -9.14
CA VAL A 229 9.27 23.22 -10.60
C VAL A 229 10.24 24.15 -11.33
N LYS A 230 10.41 25.40 -10.86
CA LYS A 230 11.44 26.32 -11.41
C LYS A 230 12.84 25.73 -11.26
N LYS A 231 13.16 25.19 -10.08
CA LYS A 231 14.44 24.52 -9.83
C LYS A 231 14.66 23.35 -10.79
N TRP A 232 13.66 22.47 -10.94
CA TRP A 232 13.77 21.32 -11.84
C TRP A 232 13.94 21.70 -13.30
N LYS A 233 13.24 22.74 -13.79
CA LYS A 233 13.43 23.26 -15.15
C LYS A 233 14.83 23.79 -15.41
N GLY A 234 15.50 24.35 -14.40
CA GLY A 234 16.88 24.83 -14.50
C GLY A 234 17.94 23.71 -14.55
N GLU A 235 17.60 22.51 -14.08
CA GLU A 235 18.49 21.34 -14.03
C GLU A 235 18.41 20.46 -15.29
N SER A 236 17.30 20.50 -16.04
CA SER A 236 17.11 19.70 -17.25
C SER A 236 17.87 20.29 -18.44
N LYS A 237 19.05 19.75 -18.76
CA LYS A 237 19.78 20.04 -20.02
C LYS A 237 19.30 19.24 -21.23
N GLU A 238 18.29 18.39 -21.08
CA GLU A 238 17.63 17.70 -22.19
C GLU A 238 16.12 17.97 -22.09
N GLY A 239 15.55 18.40 -23.21
CA GLY A 239 14.24 19.07 -23.27
C GLY A 239 13.05 18.17 -22.94
N GLY A 240 12.01 18.81 -22.43
CA GLY A 240 10.67 18.26 -22.32
C GLY A 240 10.36 17.67 -20.94
N LEU A 241 9.95 18.52 -20.00
CA LEU A 241 9.06 18.06 -18.93
C LEU A 241 7.66 17.96 -19.55
N ASP A 242 7.30 16.79 -20.05
CA ASP A 242 5.89 16.44 -20.26
C ASP A 242 5.32 16.03 -18.89
N TYR A 243 4.84 17.03 -18.14
CA TYR A 243 3.92 16.84 -17.02
C TYR A 243 2.54 17.38 -17.42
#